data_AF-A0A258UQR4-F1
#
_entry.id   AF-A0A258UQR4-F1
#
_cell.length_a   1.000
_cell.length_b   1.000
_cell.length_c   1.000
_cell.angle_alpha   90.00
_cell.angle_beta   90.00
_cell.angle_gamma   90.00
#
_symmetry.space_group_name_H-M   'P 1'
#
loop_
_entity.id
_entity.type
_entity.pdbx_description
1 polymer ?
#
loop_
_entity_poly.entity_id
_entity_poly.type
_entity_poly.pdbx_seq_one_letter_code
_entity_poly.pdbx_strand_id
1 'polypeptide(L)'
;MSKRNRIFLSVILLFTLGVAALLYTVSSGLDIRYRESAEETLVDTAYIMAAWIEADASESLIDASRMNHVFDNLYSRRFTAKIYAITKHSVNLRVFVTDSNGTVVYDSKGEKTGEDFRAWHDIHMTLSGQYGARTTRTDENDPKSSVMYVAAPIHDS
;
A
#
# COMPACT_ATOMS: atom_id res chain seq x y z
N MET A 1 8.76 -55.99 -6.91
CA MET A 1 8.39 -54.96 -7.91
C MET A 1 9.16 -55.18 -9.20
N SER A 2 8.50 -55.25 -10.35
CA SER A 2 9.17 -55.33 -11.67
C SER A 2 9.96 -54.04 -11.97
N LYS A 3 11.09 -54.17 -12.69
CA LYS A 3 11.96 -53.03 -13.08
C LYS A 3 11.15 -51.92 -13.78
N ARG A 4 10.15 -52.30 -14.60
CA ARG A 4 9.23 -51.38 -15.26
C ARG A 4 8.45 -50.50 -14.27
N ASN A 5 7.90 -51.09 -13.20
CA ASN A 5 7.14 -50.33 -12.20
C ASN A 5 8.04 -49.38 -11.40
N ARG A 6 9.31 -49.74 -11.15
CA ARG A 6 10.26 -48.85 -10.45
C ARG A 6 10.58 -47.62 -11.30
N ILE A 7 10.86 -47.82 -12.60
CA ILE A 7 11.12 -46.71 -13.53
C ILE A 7 9.88 -45.81 -13.65
N PHE A 8 8.70 -46.40 -13.82
CA PHE A 8 7.45 -45.65 -13.91
C PHE A 8 7.17 -44.80 -12.67
N LEU A 9 7.34 -45.35 -11.47
CA LEU A 9 7.18 -44.62 -10.21
C LEU A 9 8.22 -43.51 -10.05
N SER A 10 9.47 -43.74 -10.44
CA SER A 10 10.51 -42.71 -10.41
C SER A 10 10.19 -41.54 -11.34
N VAL A 11 9.72 -41.82 -12.55
CA VAL A 11 9.32 -40.76 -13.50
C VAL A 11 8.13 -39.96 -12.98
N ILE A 12 7.10 -40.63 -12.44
CA ILE A 12 5.96 -39.95 -11.83
C ILE A 12 6.42 -39.07 -10.67
N LEU A 13 7.23 -39.62 -9.76
CA LEU A 13 7.72 -38.88 -8.59
C LEU A 13 8.48 -37.61 -9.02
N LEU A 14 9.42 -37.74 -9.96
CA LEU A 14 10.19 -36.62 -10.49
C LEU A 14 9.28 -35.59 -11.18
N PHE A 15 8.31 -36.05 -11.98
CA PHE A 15 7.35 -35.17 -12.63
C PHE A 15 6.51 -34.41 -11.60
N THR A 16 5.95 -35.10 -10.61
CA THR A 16 5.14 -34.46 -9.56
C THR A 16 5.93 -33.46 -8.73
N LEU A 17 7.19 -33.78 -8.40
CA LEU A 17 8.08 -32.85 -7.69
C LEU A 17 8.39 -31.62 -8.54
N GLY A 18 8.67 -31.81 -9.84
CA GLY A 18 8.93 -30.70 -10.77
C GLY A 18 7.72 -29.77 -10.91
N VAL A 19 6.52 -30.33 -11.11
CA VAL A 19 5.27 -29.54 -11.19
C VAL A 19 4.99 -28.84 -9.87
N ALA A 20 5.16 -29.51 -8.72
CA ALA A 20 4.96 -28.91 -7.41
C ALA A 20 5.92 -27.74 -7.15
N ALA A 21 7.20 -27.90 -7.48
CA ALA A 21 8.20 -26.85 -7.35
C ALA A 21 7.89 -25.65 -8.26
N LEU A 22 7.47 -25.90 -9.51
CA LEU A 22 7.04 -24.86 -10.43
C LEU A 22 5.83 -24.09 -9.90
N LEU A 23 4.77 -24.79 -9.47
CA LEU A 23 3.57 -24.18 -8.91
C LEU A 23 3.87 -23.36 -7.66
N TYR A 24 4.73 -23.89 -6.76
CA TYR A 24 5.16 -23.16 -5.58
C TYR A 24 5.87 -21.86 -5.94
N THR A 25 6.84 -21.92 -6.85
CA THR A 25 7.66 -20.76 -7.26
C THR A 25 6.81 -19.67 -7.92
N VAL A 26 5.90 -20.08 -8.82
CA VAL A 26 4.97 -19.14 -9.48
C VAL A 26 4.02 -18.55 -8.46
N SER A 27 3.42 -19.36 -7.59
CA SER A 27 2.45 -18.89 -6.59
C SER A 27 3.08 -17.93 -5.57
N SER A 28 4.31 -18.21 -5.12
CA SER A 28 4.99 -17.35 -4.15
C SER A 28 5.39 -15.99 -4.74
N GLY A 29 5.67 -15.93 -6.05
CA GLY A 29 6.03 -14.68 -6.72
C GLY A 29 4.84 -13.75 -7.01
N LEU A 30 3.61 -14.28 -7.05
CA LEU A 30 2.43 -13.48 -7.39
C LEU A 30 2.15 -12.39 -6.35
N ASP A 31 2.19 -12.72 -5.05
CA ASP A 31 1.92 -11.75 -3.97
C ASP A 31 2.89 -10.56 -4.04
N ILE A 32 4.18 -10.84 -4.24
CA ILE A 32 5.22 -9.83 -4.37
C ILE A 32 4.90 -8.89 -5.53
N ARG A 33 4.60 -9.42 -6.72
CA ARG A 33 4.31 -8.61 -7.90
C ARG A 33 3.05 -7.76 -7.76
N TYR A 34 2.03 -8.26 -7.05
CA TYR A 34 0.84 -7.45 -6.74
C TYR A 34 1.17 -6.30 -5.80
N ARG A 35 2.03 -6.54 -4.80
CA ARG A 35 2.49 -5.52 -3.87
C ARG A 35 3.36 -4.48 -4.55
N GLU A 36 4.27 -4.88 -5.44
CA GLU A 36 5.07 -3.96 -6.27
C GLU A 36 4.19 -3.01 -7.09
N SER A 37 3.17 -3.55 -7.78
CA SER A 37 2.27 -2.73 -8.59
C SER A 37 1.39 -1.79 -7.74
N ALA A 38 0.97 -2.24 -6.56
CA ALA A 38 0.24 -1.39 -5.61
C ALA A 38 1.15 -0.28 -5.05
N GLU A 39 2.40 -0.61 -4.73
CA GLU A 39 3.40 0.32 -4.22
C GLU A 39 3.72 1.40 -5.25
N GLU A 40 3.98 1.03 -6.52
CA GLU A 40 4.19 1.96 -7.63
C GLU A 40 3.05 2.99 -7.72
N THR A 41 1.79 2.52 -7.70
CA THR A 41 0.63 3.42 -7.76
C THR A 41 0.53 4.32 -6.52
N LEU A 42 0.90 3.81 -5.35
CA LEU A 42 0.93 4.59 -4.11
C LEU A 42 2.05 5.63 -4.09
N VAL A 43 3.20 5.35 -4.70
CA VAL A 43 4.29 6.33 -4.92
C VAL A 43 3.76 7.51 -5.73
N ASP A 44 3.19 7.24 -6.91
CA ASP A 44 2.62 8.30 -7.75
C ASP A 44 1.54 9.10 -7.00
N THR A 45 0.67 8.39 -6.28
CA THR A 45 -0.39 9.02 -5.48
C THR A 45 0.20 9.93 -4.39
N ALA A 46 1.24 9.48 -3.68
CA ALA A 46 1.87 10.24 -2.60
C ALA A 46 2.54 11.51 -3.14
N TYR A 47 3.27 11.42 -4.25
CA TYR A 47 3.89 12.59 -4.88
C TYR A 47 2.86 13.56 -5.47
N ILE A 48 1.77 13.07 -6.08
CA ILE A 48 0.67 13.93 -6.53
C ILE A 48 0.01 14.66 -5.35
N MET A 49 -0.20 13.97 -4.23
CA MET A 49 -0.76 14.57 -3.02
C MET A 49 0.18 15.60 -2.41
N ALA A 50 1.49 15.32 -2.37
CA ALA A 50 2.49 16.28 -1.92
C ALA A 50 2.44 17.55 -2.79
N ALA A 51 2.56 17.41 -4.11
CA ALA A 51 2.49 18.54 -5.03
C ALA A 51 1.17 19.31 -4.94
N TRP A 52 0.05 18.63 -4.69
CA TRP A 52 -1.24 19.29 -4.48
C TRP A 52 -1.25 20.12 -3.18
N ILE A 53 -0.68 19.60 -2.09
CA ILE A 53 -0.56 20.32 -0.81
C ILE A 53 0.40 21.51 -0.97
N GLU A 54 1.55 21.32 -1.63
CA GLU A 54 2.52 22.38 -1.91
C GLU A 54 1.88 23.53 -2.69
N ALA A 55 1.05 23.22 -3.70
CA ALA A 55 0.35 24.23 -4.50
C ALA A 55 -0.79 24.94 -3.75
N ASP A 56 -1.35 24.31 -2.71
CA ASP A 56 -2.48 24.83 -1.94
C ASP A 56 -2.03 25.58 -0.67
N ALA A 57 -0.81 25.33 -0.19
CA ALA A 57 -0.25 25.94 0.99
C ALA A 57 0.08 27.43 0.75
N SER A 58 -0.91 28.31 0.92
CA SER A 58 -0.66 29.75 1.04
C SER A 58 -0.10 30.06 2.43
N GLU A 59 1.14 30.50 2.51
CA GLU A 59 1.76 31.09 3.71
C GLU A 59 1.86 30.15 4.95
N SER A 60 2.35 28.92 4.78
CA SER A 60 2.80 27.98 5.84
C SER A 60 1.76 27.13 6.57
N LEU A 61 0.48 27.18 6.20
CA LEU A 61 -0.56 26.33 6.79
C LEU A 61 -1.26 25.47 5.75
N ILE A 62 -1.26 24.16 5.98
CA ILE A 62 -2.09 23.20 5.24
C ILE A 62 -3.56 23.53 5.51
N ASP A 63 -4.33 23.81 4.47
CA ASP A 63 -5.77 24.03 4.58
C ASP A 63 -6.52 22.71 4.80
N ALA A 64 -6.51 22.25 6.05
CA ALA A 64 -7.23 21.06 6.50
C ALA A 64 -8.74 21.14 6.18
N SER A 65 -9.33 22.35 6.12
CA SER A 65 -10.76 22.52 5.84
C SER A 65 -11.10 22.14 4.40
N ARG A 66 -10.26 22.57 3.44
CA ARG A 66 -10.40 22.21 2.04
C ARG A 66 -10.11 20.74 1.80
N MET A 67 -9.09 20.19 2.45
CA MET A 67 -8.81 18.75 2.39
C MET A 67 -9.99 17.92 2.91
N ASN A 68 -10.56 18.29 4.07
CA ASN A 68 -11.75 17.62 4.61
C ASN A 68 -12.89 17.64 3.59
N HIS A 69 -13.18 18.80 2.98
CA HIS A 69 -14.22 18.90 1.96
C HIS A 69 -13.96 17.98 0.75
N VAL A 70 -12.71 17.86 0.30
CA VAL A 70 -12.34 16.94 -0.79
C VAL A 70 -12.55 15.48 -0.38
N PHE A 71 -12.06 15.07 0.80
CA PHE A 71 -12.13 13.67 1.23
C PHE A 71 -13.55 13.24 1.65
N ASP A 72 -14.35 14.13 2.23
CA ASP A 72 -15.76 13.87 2.54
C ASP A 72 -16.58 13.62 1.26
N ASN A 73 -16.35 14.44 0.22
CA ASN A 73 -16.93 14.23 -1.10
C ASN A 73 -16.41 12.94 -1.76
N LEU A 74 -15.13 12.63 -1.60
CA LEU A 74 -14.52 11.41 -2.14
C LEU A 74 -15.12 10.14 -1.51
N TYR A 75 -15.32 10.13 -0.19
CA TYR A 75 -15.85 8.97 0.55
C TYR A 75 -17.37 8.79 0.38
N SER A 76 -18.09 9.88 0.17
CA SER A 76 -19.53 9.83 -0.14
C SER A 76 -19.81 9.40 -1.59
N ARG A 77 -18.86 9.59 -2.51
CA ARG A 77 -19.01 9.17 -3.91
C ARG A 77 -19.20 7.67 -4.04
N ARG A 78 -20.27 7.27 -4.74
CA ARG A 78 -20.55 5.89 -5.13
C ARG A 78 -20.35 5.72 -6.62
N PHE A 79 -19.71 4.62 -7.00
CA PHE A 79 -19.49 4.24 -8.39
C PHE A 79 -19.54 2.72 -8.52
N THR A 80 -19.36 2.20 -9.74
CA THR A 80 -19.15 0.78 -9.97
C THR A 80 -18.01 0.63 -10.96
N ALA A 81 -16.86 0.17 -10.49
CA ALA A 81 -15.71 -0.14 -11.32
C ALA A 81 -15.41 -1.63 -11.24
N LYS A 82 -15.51 -2.33 -12.38
CA LYS A 82 -15.15 -3.75 -12.50
C LYS A 82 -13.68 -3.86 -12.92
N ILE A 83 -12.85 -4.27 -11.97
CA ILE A 83 -11.39 -4.42 -12.11
C ILE A 83 -11.10 -5.92 -12.04
N TYR A 84 -11.08 -6.57 -13.21
CA TYR A 84 -10.99 -8.03 -13.33
C TYR A 84 -12.06 -8.75 -12.49
N ALA A 85 -11.65 -9.45 -11.41
CA ALA A 85 -12.52 -10.17 -10.50
C ALA A 85 -13.08 -9.29 -9.36
N ILE A 86 -12.59 -8.06 -9.19
CA ILE A 86 -12.96 -7.16 -8.10
C ILE A 86 -13.95 -6.12 -8.63
N THR A 87 -15.03 -5.88 -7.89
CA THR A 87 -15.94 -4.76 -8.16
C THR A 87 -15.83 -3.76 -7.02
N LYS A 88 -15.44 -2.52 -7.33
CA LYS A 88 -15.23 -1.45 -6.36
C LYS A 88 -16.36 -0.43 -6.45
N HIS A 89 -16.85 -0.01 -5.28
CA HIS A 89 -17.98 0.92 -5.17
C HIS A 89 -17.68 2.26 -4.52
N SER A 90 -16.52 2.38 -3.89
CA SER A 90 -16.09 3.56 -3.15
C SER A 90 -14.57 3.64 -3.14
N VAL A 91 -14.03 4.81 -2.83
CA VAL A 91 -12.60 4.98 -2.56
C VAL A 91 -12.33 4.64 -1.09
N ASN A 92 -11.29 3.85 -0.84
CA ASN A 92 -10.82 3.47 0.50
C ASN A 92 -9.42 4.02 0.81
N LEU A 93 -8.87 4.87 -0.08
CA LEU A 93 -7.59 5.52 0.12
C LEU A 93 -7.66 6.44 1.35
N ARG A 94 -6.66 6.35 2.21
CA ARG A 94 -6.49 7.20 3.39
C ARG A 94 -5.20 8.00 3.21
N VAL A 95 -5.26 9.27 3.56
CA VAL A 95 -4.12 10.17 3.57
C VAL A 95 -3.97 10.76 4.97
N PHE A 96 -2.73 10.86 5.42
CA PHE A 96 -2.32 11.66 6.56
C PHE A 96 -1.16 12.56 6.15
N VAL A 97 -1.04 13.71 6.81
CA VAL A 97 0.10 14.61 6.67
C VAL A 97 0.72 14.80 8.05
N THR A 98 2.04 14.75 8.11
CA THR A 98 2.80 15.00 9.34
C THR A 98 3.57 16.31 9.23
N ASP A 99 3.84 16.94 10.37
CA ASP A 99 4.84 18.00 10.45
C ASP A 99 6.27 17.43 10.30
N SER A 100 7.27 18.31 10.32
CA SER A 100 8.69 17.94 10.28
C SER A 100 9.16 17.14 11.50
N ASN A 101 8.39 17.15 12.59
CA ASN A 101 8.59 16.32 13.77
C ASN A 101 7.80 15.01 13.69
N GLY A 102 7.22 14.64 12.55
CA GLY A 102 6.44 13.41 12.38
C GLY A 102 5.12 13.37 13.15
N THR A 103 4.61 14.49 13.67
CA THR A 103 3.29 14.57 14.32
C THR A 103 2.22 14.73 13.26
N VAL A 104 1.14 13.95 13.31
CA VAL A 104 0.05 14.02 12.33
C VAL A 104 -0.71 15.35 12.46
N VAL A 105 -0.60 16.21 11.45
CA VAL A 105 -1.31 17.51 11.36
C VAL A 105 -2.63 17.40 10.59
N TYR A 106 -2.77 16.38 9.75
CA TYR A 106 -4.01 16.08 9.04
C TYR A 106 -4.19 14.57 8.88
N ASP A 107 -5.43 14.09 9.03
CA ASP A 107 -5.84 12.73 8.70
C ASP A 107 -7.20 12.77 8.03
N SER A 108 -7.29 12.24 6.82
CA SER A 108 -8.54 12.13 6.05
C SER A 108 -9.68 11.37 6.75
N LYS A 109 -9.37 10.57 7.78
CA LYS A 109 -10.38 9.94 8.64
C LYS A 109 -10.58 10.63 9.99
N GLY A 110 -9.71 11.58 10.33
CA GLY A 110 -9.74 12.29 11.61
C GLY A 110 -9.46 11.43 12.84
N GLU A 111 -8.97 10.20 12.67
CA GLU A 111 -8.76 9.26 13.79
C GLU A 111 -7.39 9.45 14.43
N LYS A 112 -6.41 9.96 13.67
CA LYS A 112 -4.98 9.94 14.03
C LYS A 112 -4.34 11.32 14.17
N THR A 113 -5.12 12.39 14.05
CA THR A 113 -4.63 13.76 14.20
C THR A 113 -4.02 13.97 15.59
N GLY A 114 -2.79 14.50 15.64
CA GLY A 114 -2.03 14.74 16.85
C GLY A 114 -1.21 13.55 17.36
N GLU A 115 -1.33 12.37 16.74
CA GLU A 115 -0.49 11.23 17.09
C GLU A 115 0.95 11.39 16.56
N ASP A 116 1.93 10.88 17.32
CA ASP A 116 3.35 10.86 16.93
C ASP A 116 3.61 9.69 15.98
N PHE A 117 3.91 10.01 14.73
CA PHE A 117 4.18 9.03 13.69
C PHE A 117 5.68 8.89 13.34
N ARG A 118 6.61 9.49 14.11
CA ARG A 118 8.05 9.45 13.81
C ARG A 118 8.64 8.06 13.71
N ALA A 119 8.12 7.10 14.48
CA ALA A 119 8.63 5.74 14.54
C ALA A 119 8.13 4.85 13.38
N TRP A 120 7.14 5.30 12.61
CA TRP A 120 6.66 4.52 11.46
C TRP A 120 7.66 4.60 10.33
N HIS A 121 7.96 3.45 9.71
CA HIS A 121 9.06 3.34 8.75
C HIS A 121 8.89 4.25 7.52
N ASP A 122 7.68 4.36 6.98
CA ASP A 122 7.33 5.29 5.91
C ASP A 122 7.64 6.74 6.28
N ILE A 123 7.21 7.19 7.46
CA ILE A 123 7.44 8.57 7.93
C ILE A 123 8.91 8.81 8.27
N HIS A 124 9.53 7.91 9.03
CA HIS A 124 10.93 8.00 9.44
C HIS A 124 11.87 8.12 8.23
N MET A 125 11.69 7.25 7.24
CA MET A 125 12.52 7.25 6.04
C MET A 125 12.32 8.52 5.23
N THR A 126 11.07 8.95 5.01
CA THR A 126 10.77 10.17 4.26
C THR A 126 11.32 11.43 4.95
N LEU A 127 11.18 11.56 6.27
CA LEU A 127 11.78 12.67 7.04
C LEU A 127 13.33 12.66 6.98
N SER A 128 13.94 11.49 6.79
CA SER A 128 15.39 11.36 6.59
C SER A 128 15.85 11.63 5.14
N GLY A 129 14.94 12.00 4.24
CA GLY A 129 15.23 12.23 2.82
C GLY A 129 15.38 10.94 2.00
N GLN A 130 14.88 9.81 2.51
CA GLN A 130 14.91 8.51 1.84
C GLN A 130 13.50 8.09 1.38
N TYR A 131 13.44 7.07 0.53
CA TYR A 131 12.18 6.47 0.13
C TYR A 131 11.47 5.81 1.32
N GLY A 132 10.26 6.28 1.63
CA GLY A 132 9.44 5.79 2.74
C GLY A 132 8.23 4.99 2.28
N ALA A 133 8.25 3.70 2.57
CA ALA A 133 7.12 2.81 2.38
C ALA A 133 7.02 1.79 3.51
N ARG A 134 5.81 1.37 3.85
CA ARG A 134 5.60 0.26 4.79
C ARG A 134 4.40 -0.58 4.38
N THR A 135 4.44 -1.85 4.76
CA THR A 135 3.26 -2.71 4.79
C THR A 135 3.06 -3.17 6.23
N THR A 136 1.87 -2.96 6.78
CA THR A 136 1.49 -3.37 8.14
C THR A 136 0.23 -4.20 8.07
N ARG A 137 0.14 -5.28 8.85
CA ARG A 137 -1.11 -6.04 9.00
C ARG A 137 -2.03 -5.29 9.96
N THR A 138 -3.30 -5.14 9.62
CA THR A 138 -4.28 -4.57 10.55
C THR A 138 -4.79 -5.61 11.55
N ASP A 139 -4.72 -6.89 11.20
CA ASP A 139 -4.93 -8.03 12.10
C ASP A 139 -3.77 -9.03 11.94
N GLU A 140 -3.02 -9.24 13.01
CA GLU A 140 -1.88 -10.16 13.04
C GLU A 140 -2.28 -11.61 12.71
N ASN A 141 -3.55 -11.98 12.95
CA ASN A 141 -4.08 -13.32 12.71
C ASN A 141 -4.69 -13.48 11.32
N ASP A 142 -4.90 -12.39 10.55
CA ASP A 142 -5.40 -12.46 9.17
C ASP A 142 -4.31 -12.06 8.17
N PRO A 143 -3.75 -13.03 7.42
CA PRO A 143 -2.77 -12.76 6.39
C PRO A 143 -3.23 -11.80 5.28
N LYS A 144 -4.55 -11.62 5.11
CA LYS A 144 -5.18 -10.76 4.09
C LYS A 144 -5.45 -9.34 4.57
N SER A 145 -5.15 -9.04 5.84
CA SER A 145 -5.36 -7.72 6.45
C SER A 145 -4.22 -6.71 6.19
N SER A 146 -3.31 -7.02 5.26
CA SER A 146 -2.17 -6.17 4.96
C SER A 146 -2.60 -4.83 4.34
N VAL A 147 -2.16 -3.73 4.93
CA VAL A 147 -2.32 -2.36 4.44
C VAL A 147 -0.94 -1.79 4.13
N MET A 148 -0.84 -1.09 3.00
CA MET A 148 0.40 -0.47 2.53
C MET A 148 0.28 1.05 2.60
N TYR A 149 1.39 1.69 2.97
CA TYR A 149 1.53 3.13 3.04
C TYR A 149 2.82 3.54 2.32
N VAL A 150 2.76 4.65 1.59
CA VAL A 150 3.90 5.30 0.96
C VAL A 150 3.85 6.78 1.33
N ALA A 151 4.98 7.34 1.72
CA ALA A 151 5.10 8.73 2.13
C ALA A 151 6.03 9.48 1.18
N ALA A 152 5.61 10.68 0.76
CA ALA A 152 6.40 11.60 -0.04
C ALA A 152 6.70 12.87 0.78
N PRO A 153 7.89 13.49 0.60
CA PRO A 153 8.20 14.76 1.24
C PRO A 153 7.34 15.87 0.66
N ILE A 154 6.99 16.84 1.50
CA ILE A 154 6.30 18.08 1.12
C ILE A 154 7.32 19.21 1.32
N HIS A 155 7.53 20.03 0.30
CA HIS A 155 8.48 21.13 0.32
C HIS A 155 7.75 22.47 0.36
N ASP A 156 8.20 23.39 1.21
CA ASP A 156 7.78 24.79 1.09
C ASP A 156 8.43 25.38 -0.18
N SER A 157 7.59 25.78 -1.13
CA SER A 157 8.00 26.44 -2.38
C SER A 157 8.21 27.94 -2.22
#